data_AF-A0A6N4A5U6-F1
#
_entry.id   AF-A0A6N4A5U6-F1
#
_cell.length_a   1.000
_cell.length_b   1.000
_cell.length_c   1.000
_cell.angle_alpha   90.00
_cell.angle_beta   90.00
_cell.angle_gamma   90.00
#
_symmetry.space_group_name_H-M   'P 1'
#
loop_
_entity.id
_entity.type
_entity.pdbx_description
1 polymer ?
#
loop_
_entity_poly.entity_id
_entity_poly.type
_entity_poly.pdbx_seq_one_letter_code
_entity_poly.pdbx_strand_id
1 'polypeptide(L)'
;GNWLTILLVLFASSSFLFFGDLSTYIQNADQIFLIADLPDLKKYLKKSFLRSLLLNILLQFFLNLLLMPILLKIFGLVISLIYLFLFLLAKTFLLILKYRNIVKDNRVDWTYGINSELRRVNRINIFLNFFTDVKELKHDNRPTKIWDWLIKCLPPFNQSFHWILFTRYFFRSRQFMPTIILTTFFGMALAFFLPSLSAATISGLFIVFALAYQMKPIFSHYSNHKMAQVYQRDGKRKLTDFQLLAVAVFVPIVLLLLLSLLASHRKVSVLISILLIISFTWVIICWYLPRLVGFKYEIKK
;
A
#
# COMPACT_ATOMS: atom_id res chain seq x y z
N GLY A 1 2.84 20.87 23.04
CA GLY A 1 4.23 21.18 22.67
C GLY A 1 4.31 21.47 21.17
N ASN A 2 4.88 22.61 20.79
CA ASN A 2 4.93 23.10 19.40
C ASN A 2 5.66 22.14 18.43
N TRP A 3 6.44 21.19 18.95
CA TRP A 3 7.13 20.15 18.18
C TRP A 3 6.17 19.26 17.38
N LEU A 4 5.03 18.85 17.96
CA LEU A 4 4.05 18.03 17.24
C LEU A 4 3.41 18.79 16.08
N THR A 5 3.09 20.08 16.27
CA THR A 5 2.54 20.93 15.21
C THR A 5 3.54 21.19 14.09
N ILE A 6 4.82 21.34 14.42
CA ILE A 6 5.89 21.51 13.41
C ILE A 6 6.03 20.24 12.58
N LEU A 7 6.05 19.06 13.22
CA LEU A 7 6.11 17.77 12.52
C LEU A 7 4.91 17.56 11.60
N LEU A 8 3.70 17.91 12.04
CA LEU A 8 2.49 17.82 11.21
C LEU A 8 2.56 18.76 10.00
N VAL A 9 3.02 20.00 10.17
CA VAL A 9 3.16 20.95 9.06
C VAL A 9 4.22 20.49 8.06
N LEU A 10 5.36 19.99 8.53
CA LEU A 10 6.40 19.40 7.67
C LEU A 10 5.90 18.17 6.92
N PHE A 11 5.12 17.32 7.58
CA PHE A 11 4.52 16.16 6.93
C PHE A 11 3.50 16.57 5.86
N ALA A 12 2.66 17.56 6.15
CA ALA A 12 1.68 18.09 5.20
C ALA A 12 2.34 18.72 3.97
N SER A 13 3.32 19.61 4.16
CA SER A 13 4.03 20.25 3.05
C SER A 13 4.86 19.28 2.21
N SER A 14 5.50 18.29 2.85
CA SER A 14 6.17 17.19 2.16
C SER A 14 5.17 16.38 1.32
N SER A 15 3.98 16.10 1.86
CA SER A 15 2.91 15.41 1.12
C SER A 15 2.47 16.22 -0.11
N PHE A 16 2.39 17.54 -0.01
CA PHE A 16 2.03 18.43 -1.11
C PHE A 16 3.03 18.39 -2.28
N LEU A 17 4.33 18.14 -2.02
CA LEU A 17 5.33 18.00 -3.09
C LEU A 17 5.03 16.85 -4.06
N PHE A 18 4.32 15.81 -3.60
CA PHE A 18 3.92 14.67 -4.42
C PHE A 18 2.69 14.95 -5.30
N PHE A 19 1.94 16.02 -5.05
CA PHE A 19 0.78 16.40 -5.85
C PHE A 19 1.19 17.10 -7.14
N GLY A 20 0.75 16.55 -8.26
CA GLY A 20 1.00 17.08 -9.60
C GLY A 20 2.35 16.64 -10.19
N ASP A 21 2.28 16.20 -11.44
CA ASP A 21 3.37 15.60 -12.21
C ASP A 21 3.56 16.32 -13.55
N LEU A 22 4.64 15.98 -14.23
CA LEU A 22 4.92 16.43 -15.59
C LEU A 22 3.99 15.71 -16.57
N SER A 23 3.27 16.46 -17.40
CA SER A 23 2.42 15.92 -18.45
C SER A 23 3.22 15.80 -19.74
N THR A 24 3.52 14.59 -20.20
CA THR A 24 4.19 14.39 -21.52
C THR A 24 3.19 14.04 -22.61
N TYR A 25 2.06 13.43 -22.24
CA TYR A 25 1.05 12.88 -23.15
C TYR A 25 1.59 11.84 -24.15
N ILE A 26 2.80 11.31 -23.93
CA ILE A 26 3.41 10.30 -24.80
C ILE A 26 2.76 8.94 -24.52
N GLN A 27 2.33 8.26 -25.58
CA GLN A 27 1.80 6.90 -25.55
C GLN A 27 2.79 5.87 -26.12
N ASN A 28 2.49 4.59 -25.93
CA ASN A 28 3.31 3.50 -26.49
C ASN A 28 3.38 3.55 -28.03
N ALA A 29 2.28 3.91 -28.71
CA ALA A 29 2.23 4.00 -30.17
C ALA A 29 3.13 5.11 -30.72
N ASP A 30 3.31 6.20 -29.96
CA ASP A 30 4.08 7.37 -30.36
C ASP A 30 5.57 7.08 -30.51
N GLN A 31 6.08 5.99 -29.91
CA GLN A 31 7.48 5.60 -30.06
C GLN A 31 7.83 5.40 -31.53
N ILE A 32 6.99 4.70 -32.30
CA ILE A 32 7.31 4.38 -33.69
C ILE A 32 7.06 5.60 -34.58
N PHE A 33 5.99 6.36 -34.29
CA PHE A 33 5.54 7.47 -35.11
C PHE A 33 6.43 8.73 -34.95
N LEU A 34 6.77 9.10 -33.71
CA LEU A 34 7.46 10.35 -33.40
C LEU A 34 9.01 10.21 -33.37
N ILE A 35 9.55 9.03 -33.69
CA ILE A 35 11.00 8.87 -33.91
C ILE A 35 11.46 9.69 -35.13
N ALA A 36 10.65 9.75 -36.18
CA ALA A 36 10.95 10.53 -37.38
C ALA A 36 11.04 12.05 -37.08
N ASP A 37 10.15 12.54 -36.20
CA ASP A 37 9.99 13.97 -35.88
C ASP A 37 10.52 14.34 -34.47
N LEU A 38 11.72 13.84 -34.14
CA LEU A 38 12.38 14.13 -32.86
C LEU A 38 12.54 15.63 -32.52
N PRO A 39 12.90 16.54 -33.47
CA PRO A 39 13.11 17.96 -33.11
C PRO A 39 11.82 18.65 -32.67
N ASP A 40 10.68 18.34 -33.29
CA ASP A 40 9.40 18.95 -32.93
C ASP A 40 8.84 18.36 -31.64
N LEU A 41 9.07 17.07 -31.39
CA LEU A 41 8.81 16.44 -30.10
C LEU A 41 9.56 17.16 -28.96
N LYS A 42 10.84 17.49 -29.11
CA LYS A 42 11.60 18.22 -28.08
C LYS A 42 11.00 19.59 -27.79
N LYS A 43 10.59 20.34 -28.83
CA LYS A 43 9.90 21.63 -28.67
C LYS A 43 8.58 21.45 -27.91
N TYR A 44 7.80 20.43 -28.27
CA TYR A 44 6.55 20.11 -27.61
C TYR A 44 6.76 19.76 -26.12
N LEU A 45 7.74 18.90 -25.81
CA LEU A 45 8.05 18.51 -24.43
C LEU A 45 8.51 19.71 -23.59
N LYS A 46 9.29 20.64 -24.18
CA LYS A 46 9.66 21.88 -23.50
C LYS A 46 8.44 22.75 -23.18
N LYS A 47 7.51 22.88 -24.13
CA LYS A 47 6.24 23.63 -23.93
C LYS A 47 5.36 22.96 -22.87
N SER A 48 5.25 21.63 -22.91
CA SER A 48 4.47 20.86 -21.94
C SER A 48 5.07 20.92 -20.54
N PHE A 49 6.41 20.91 -20.45
CA PHE A 49 7.13 21.12 -19.21
C PHE A 49 6.83 22.49 -18.59
N LEU A 50 6.89 23.57 -19.37
CA LEU A 50 6.58 24.93 -18.88
C LEU A 50 5.14 25.05 -18.38
N ARG A 51 4.17 24.50 -19.12
CA ARG A 51 2.76 24.45 -18.69
C ARG A 51 2.59 23.66 -17.39
N SER A 52 3.24 22.49 -17.32
CA SER A 52 3.20 21.64 -16.12
C SER A 52 3.85 22.36 -14.93
N LEU A 53 5.00 23.01 -15.12
CA LEU A 53 5.67 23.79 -14.09
C LEU A 53 4.75 24.87 -13.53
N LEU A 54 4.14 25.67 -14.41
CA LEU A 54 3.26 26.77 -13.99
C LEU A 54 2.11 26.23 -13.16
N LEU A 55 1.38 25.23 -13.64
CA LEU A 55 0.25 24.62 -12.91
C LEU A 55 0.67 24.04 -11.56
N ASN A 56 1.81 23.34 -11.50
CA ASN A 56 2.30 22.73 -10.28
C ASN A 56 2.77 23.76 -9.25
N ILE A 57 3.42 24.85 -9.69
CA ILE A 57 3.84 25.95 -8.81
C ILE A 57 2.61 26.65 -8.23
N LEU A 58 1.61 26.94 -9.07
CA LEU A 58 0.37 27.59 -8.65
C LEU A 58 -0.37 26.73 -7.61
N LEU A 59 -0.51 25.44 -7.87
CA LEU A 59 -1.15 24.49 -6.96
C LEU A 59 -0.37 24.36 -5.64
N GLN A 60 0.95 24.24 -5.69
CA GLN A 60 1.80 24.17 -4.49
C GLN A 60 1.74 25.46 -3.68
N PHE A 61 1.71 26.62 -4.35
CA PHE A 61 1.56 27.92 -3.70
C PHE A 61 0.25 28.01 -2.94
N PHE A 62 -0.89 27.69 -3.57
CA PHE A 62 -2.20 27.68 -2.92
C PHE A 62 -2.28 26.71 -1.74
N LEU A 63 -1.75 25.48 -1.89
CA LEU A 63 -1.74 24.49 -0.81
C LEU A 63 -0.89 24.96 0.38
N ASN A 64 0.27 25.55 0.13
CA ASN A 64 1.11 26.07 1.21
C ASN A 64 0.53 27.36 1.83
N LEU A 65 -0.20 28.17 1.06
CA LEU A 65 -0.91 29.34 1.58
C LEU A 65 -1.98 28.92 2.61
N LEU A 66 -2.58 27.75 2.46
CA LEU A 66 -3.50 27.20 3.46
C LEU A 66 -2.81 26.89 4.80
N LEU A 67 -1.49 26.63 4.79
CA LEU A 67 -0.68 26.38 5.99
C LEU A 67 -0.12 27.65 6.63
N MET A 68 -0.20 28.81 5.96
CA MET A 68 0.33 30.08 6.46
C MET A 68 -0.15 30.50 7.86
N PRO A 69 -1.45 30.44 8.22
CA PRO A 69 -1.89 30.90 9.54
C PRO A 69 -1.23 30.10 10.68
N ILE A 70 -0.95 28.82 10.45
CA ILE A 70 -0.28 27.95 11.41
C ILE A 70 1.21 28.31 11.50
N LEU A 71 1.87 28.53 10.36
CA LEU A 71 3.28 28.91 10.29
C LEU A 71 3.56 30.25 10.98
N LEU A 72 2.70 31.25 10.75
CA LEU A 72 2.82 32.59 11.35
C LEU A 72 2.75 32.54 12.88
N LYS A 73 1.86 31.69 13.43
CA LYS A 73 1.72 31.53 14.88
C LYS A 73 2.94 30.90 15.55
N ILE A 74 3.69 30.06 14.82
CA ILE A 74 4.82 29.30 15.38
C ILE A 74 6.15 30.05 15.20
N PHE A 75 6.42 30.56 14.00
CA PHE A 75 7.74 31.07 13.60
C PHE A 75 7.76 32.57 13.26
N GLY A 76 6.60 33.21 13.09
CA GLY A 76 6.51 34.59 12.60
C GLY A 76 6.66 34.72 11.07
N LEU A 77 6.56 35.95 10.57
CA LEU A 77 6.38 36.26 9.15
C LEU A 77 7.59 35.88 8.28
N VAL A 78 8.79 36.30 8.68
CA VAL A 78 10.02 36.12 7.87
C VAL A 78 10.32 34.64 7.63
N ILE A 79 10.31 33.82 8.68
CA ILE A 79 10.61 32.39 8.59
C ILE A 79 9.54 31.66 7.77
N SER A 80 8.27 32.07 7.90
CA SER A 80 7.18 31.50 7.12
C SER A 80 7.33 31.78 5.62
N LEU A 81 7.81 32.96 5.23
CA LEU A 81 8.08 33.27 3.82
C LEU A 81 9.25 32.46 3.26
N ILE A 82 10.35 32.35 4.02
CA ILE A 82 11.51 31.52 3.63
C ILE A 82 11.07 30.07 3.42
N TYR A 83 10.21 29.56 4.30
CA TYR A 83 9.65 28.22 4.21
C TYR A 83 8.85 28.01 2.91
N LEU A 84 7.94 28.93 2.58
CA LEU A 84 7.17 28.86 1.32
C LEU A 84 8.08 28.81 0.10
N PHE A 85 9.06 29.70 0.07
CA PHE A 85 10.00 29.81 -1.04
C PHE A 85 10.82 28.53 -1.21
N LEU A 86 11.30 27.95 -0.11
CA LEU A 86 12.06 26.70 -0.14
C LEU A 86 11.23 25.55 -0.70
N PHE A 87 9.96 25.41 -0.30
CA PHE A 87 9.08 24.35 -0.83
C PHE A 87 8.74 24.54 -2.31
N LEU A 88 8.58 25.78 -2.78
CA LEU A 88 8.40 26.07 -4.21
C LEU A 88 9.66 25.71 -5.01
N LEU A 89 10.85 26.06 -4.50
CA LEU A 89 12.13 25.65 -5.10
C LEU A 89 12.30 24.13 -5.13
N ALA A 90 11.93 23.44 -4.05
CA ALA A 90 11.98 21.99 -4.02
C ALA A 90 11.06 21.38 -5.10
N LYS A 91 9.85 21.93 -5.29
CA LYS A 91 8.92 21.46 -6.32
C LYS A 91 9.46 21.66 -7.74
N THR A 92 10.02 22.84 -8.03
CA THR A 92 10.61 23.12 -9.35
C THR A 92 11.80 22.23 -9.62
N PHE A 93 12.69 22.06 -8.63
CA PHE A 93 13.83 21.15 -8.73
C PHE A 93 13.41 19.72 -9.04
N LEU A 94 12.40 19.18 -8.34
CA LEU A 94 11.88 17.83 -8.59
C LEU A 94 11.32 17.66 -10.02
N LEU A 95 10.61 18.67 -10.54
CA LEU A 95 10.07 18.63 -11.90
C LEU A 95 11.18 18.74 -12.96
N ILE A 96 12.21 19.56 -12.71
CA ILE A 96 13.39 19.65 -13.58
C ILE A 96 14.11 18.31 -13.64
N LEU A 97 14.31 17.63 -12.51
CA LEU A 97 14.92 16.29 -12.49
C LEU A 97 14.11 15.28 -13.31
N LYS A 98 12.77 15.28 -13.18
CA LYS A 98 11.88 14.44 -14.00
C LYS A 98 12.00 14.75 -15.49
N TYR A 99 12.03 16.03 -15.85
CA TYR A 99 12.20 16.45 -17.24
C TYR A 99 13.54 16.01 -17.81
N ARG A 100 14.65 16.21 -17.09
CA ARG A 100 16.00 15.77 -17.50
C ARG A 100 16.11 14.25 -17.67
N ASN A 101 15.35 13.48 -16.90
CA ASN A 101 15.30 12.03 -17.07
C ASN A 101 14.58 11.62 -18.36
N ILE A 102 13.58 12.39 -18.81
CA ILE A 102 12.84 12.15 -20.06
C ILE A 102 13.65 12.65 -21.26
N VAL A 103 14.14 13.89 -21.20
CA VAL A 103 14.90 14.55 -22.26
C VAL A 103 16.35 14.66 -21.82
N LYS A 104 17.19 13.74 -22.33
CA LYS A 104 18.65 13.88 -22.28
C LYS A 104 19.10 14.59 -23.55
N ASP A 105 20.22 15.30 -23.52
CA ASP A 105 20.66 16.26 -24.56
C ASP A 105 20.34 15.81 -25.99
N ASN A 106 20.77 14.59 -26.37
CA ASN A 106 20.55 14.03 -27.70
C ASN A 106 19.50 12.91 -27.79
N ARG A 107 18.84 12.50 -26.69
CA ARG A 107 17.90 11.37 -26.71
C ARG A 107 16.70 11.55 -25.80
N VAL A 108 15.55 11.08 -26.25
CA VAL A 108 14.35 10.99 -25.42
C VAL A 108 14.25 9.56 -24.88
N ASP A 109 14.15 9.42 -23.56
CA ASP A 109 13.89 8.14 -22.92
C ASP A 109 12.39 7.85 -22.98
N TRP A 110 11.97 7.20 -24.07
CA TRP A 110 10.60 6.81 -24.32
C TRP A 110 10.01 5.97 -23.19
N THR A 111 10.77 4.99 -22.70
CA THR A 111 10.29 4.06 -21.67
C THR A 111 10.01 4.80 -20.37
N TYR A 112 10.86 5.75 -20.00
CA TYR A 112 10.64 6.56 -18.82
C TYR A 112 9.46 7.52 -19.01
N GLY A 113 9.40 8.21 -20.15
CA GLY A 113 8.34 9.19 -20.48
C GLY A 113 6.94 8.58 -20.54
N ILE A 114 6.80 7.38 -21.12
CA ILE A 114 5.51 6.69 -21.18
C ILE A 114 5.12 6.17 -19.82
N ASN A 115 6.06 5.57 -19.08
CA ASN A 115 5.76 5.09 -17.74
C ASN A 115 5.41 6.23 -16.78
N SER A 116 6.00 7.43 -16.93
CA SER A 116 5.59 8.60 -16.14
C SER A 116 4.18 9.06 -16.50
N GLU A 117 3.83 9.06 -17.79
CA GLU A 117 2.49 9.44 -18.25
C GLU A 117 1.43 8.44 -17.80
N LEU A 118 1.71 7.14 -17.92
CA LEU A 118 0.83 6.06 -17.42
C LEU A 118 0.58 6.19 -15.92
N ARG A 119 1.61 6.49 -15.12
CA ARG A 119 1.44 6.76 -13.68
C ARG A 119 0.58 7.99 -13.41
N ARG A 120 0.75 9.06 -14.19
CA ARG A 120 -0.02 10.29 -14.09
C ARG A 120 -1.51 10.04 -14.37
N VAL A 121 -1.81 9.41 -15.50
CA VAL A 121 -3.18 9.06 -15.90
C VAL A 121 -3.82 8.10 -14.89
N ASN A 122 -3.09 7.08 -14.42
CA ASN A 122 -3.63 6.14 -13.44
C ASN A 122 -4.03 6.82 -12.12
N ARG A 123 -3.28 7.83 -11.65
CA ARG A 123 -3.69 8.60 -10.45
C ARG A 123 -4.96 9.41 -10.68
N ILE A 124 -5.13 9.98 -11.88
CA ILE A 124 -6.37 10.67 -12.25
C ILE A 124 -7.53 9.67 -12.28
N ASN A 125 -7.33 8.50 -12.88
CA ASN A 125 -8.36 7.45 -12.93
C ASN A 125 -8.73 6.95 -11.53
N ILE A 126 -7.75 6.79 -10.61
CA ILE A 126 -8.04 6.45 -9.21
C ILE A 126 -8.90 7.52 -8.54
N PHE A 127 -8.61 8.80 -8.78
CA PHE A 127 -9.43 9.90 -8.26
C PHE A 127 -10.85 9.88 -8.83
N LEU A 128 -10.98 9.70 -10.15
CA LEU A 128 -12.28 9.61 -10.82
C LEU A 128 -13.06 8.37 -10.36
N ASN A 129 -12.37 7.29 -9.97
CA ASN A 129 -13.00 6.09 -9.43
C ASN A 129 -13.75 6.33 -8.12
N PHE A 130 -13.50 7.43 -7.41
CA PHE A 130 -14.32 7.80 -6.25
C PHE A 130 -15.72 8.31 -6.63
N PHE A 131 -15.90 8.75 -7.87
CA PHE A 131 -17.16 9.30 -8.36
C PHE A 131 -17.85 8.36 -9.35
N THR A 132 -17.06 7.70 -10.20
CA THR A 132 -17.55 6.88 -11.30
C THR A 132 -16.60 5.71 -11.52
N ASP A 133 -17.11 4.49 -11.68
CA ASP A 133 -16.27 3.33 -11.96
C ASP A 133 -15.52 3.47 -13.30
N VAL A 134 -14.20 3.66 -13.24
CA VAL A 134 -13.35 3.81 -14.43
C VAL A 134 -12.79 2.44 -14.81
N LYS A 135 -13.15 1.95 -16.00
CA LYS A 135 -12.72 0.61 -16.48
C LYS A 135 -11.19 0.49 -16.67
N GLU A 136 -10.45 1.59 -16.83
CA GLU A 136 -9.02 1.61 -17.17
C GLU A 136 -8.05 1.79 -15.99
N LEU A 137 -8.33 1.16 -14.84
CA LEU A 137 -7.37 1.14 -13.73
C LEU A 137 -6.25 0.12 -13.99
N LYS A 138 -5.12 0.60 -14.52
CA LYS A 138 -3.91 -0.22 -14.66
C LYS A 138 -3.30 -0.46 -13.29
N HIS A 139 -3.52 -1.66 -12.75
CA HIS A 139 -2.84 -2.10 -11.55
C HIS A 139 -1.38 -2.43 -11.88
N ASP A 140 -0.45 -1.71 -11.25
CA ASP A 140 0.96 -1.97 -11.42
C ASP A 140 1.31 -3.29 -10.73
N ASN A 141 1.50 -4.35 -11.53
CA ASN A 141 1.83 -5.70 -11.07
C ASN A 141 3.33 -5.87 -10.75
N ARG A 142 4.06 -4.76 -10.56
CA ARG A 142 5.49 -4.79 -10.22
C ARG A 142 5.71 -5.62 -8.96
N PRO A 143 6.63 -6.60 -8.99
CA PRO A 143 6.96 -7.39 -7.82
C PRO A 143 7.56 -6.48 -6.74
N THR A 144 7.06 -6.59 -5.51
CA THR A 144 7.64 -5.92 -4.35
C THR A 144 8.93 -6.64 -3.96
N LYS A 145 10.08 -6.06 -4.30
CA LYS A 145 11.41 -6.61 -3.99
C LYS A 145 11.72 -6.75 -2.50
N ILE A 146 10.95 -6.05 -1.65
CA ILE A 146 11.17 -5.99 -0.19
C ILE A 146 11.07 -7.38 0.46
N TRP A 147 10.19 -8.24 -0.04
CA TRP A 147 9.85 -9.52 0.60
C TRP A 147 10.57 -10.73 0.00
N ASP A 148 11.42 -10.53 -1.02
CA ASP A 148 12.09 -11.62 -1.72
C ASP A 148 13.03 -12.42 -0.79
N TRP A 149 13.60 -11.78 0.23
CA TRP A 149 14.40 -12.46 1.25
C TRP A 149 13.57 -13.47 2.05
N LEU A 150 12.37 -13.07 2.49
CA LEU A 150 11.48 -13.92 3.28
C LEU A 150 10.95 -15.09 2.44
N ILE A 151 10.61 -14.85 1.16
CA ILE A 151 10.22 -15.89 0.19
C ILE A 151 11.31 -16.94 0.00
N LYS A 152 12.60 -16.58 0.10
CA LYS A 152 13.71 -17.55 -0.03
C LYS A 152 13.87 -18.45 1.19
N CYS A 153 13.42 -18.03 2.37
CA CYS A 153 13.50 -18.81 3.61
C CYS A 153 12.34 -19.81 3.80
N LEU A 154 11.27 -19.69 3.02
CA LEU A 154 10.03 -20.49 3.13
C LEU A 154 9.98 -21.86 2.38
N PRO A 155 10.72 -22.10 1.28
CA PRO A 155 10.73 -23.38 0.56
C PRO A 155 11.13 -24.62 1.38
N PRO A 156 12.01 -24.54 2.40
CA PRO A 156 12.36 -25.73 3.18
C PRO A 156 11.26 -26.18 4.17
N PHE A 157 10.23 -25.36 4.45
CA PHE A 157 9.22 -25.68 5.48
C PHE A 157 8.16 -26.67 4.99
N ASN A 158 7.73 -26.54 3.74
CA ASN A 158 6.75 -27.43 3.12
C ASN A 158 6.95 -27.39 1.60
N GLN A 159 7.09 -28.55 0.96
CA GLN A 159 7.33 -28.66 -0.49
C GLN A 159 6.03 -28.80 -1.28
N SER A 160 4.87 -28.67 -0.64
CA SER A 160 3.60 -28.74 -1.36
C SER A 160 3.44 -27.59 -2.35
N PHE A 161 2.86 -27.90 -3.49
CA PHE A 161 2.59 -26.92 -4.54
C PHE A 161 1.70 -25.77 -4.07
N HIS A 162 0.66 -26.07 -3.29
CA HIS A 162 -0.27 -25.05 -2.79
C HIS A 162 0.39 -24.12 -1.77
N TRP A 163 1.26 -24.64 -0.90
CA TRP A 163 2.04 -23.82 0.01
C TRP A 163 2.89 -22.79 -0.74
N ILE A 164 3.62 -23.23 -1.77
CA ILE A 164 4.47 -22.35 -2.58
C ILE A 164 3.64 -21.26 -3.27
N LEU A 165 2.45 -21.60 -3.79
CA LEU A 165 1.56 -20.63 -4.43
C LEU A 165 0.99 -19.61 -3.43
N PHE A 166 0.50 -20.08 -2.28
CA PHE A 166 -0.11 -19.21 -1.27
C PHE A 166 0.92 -18.27 -0.64
N THR A 167 2.09 -18.79 -0.28
CA THR A 167 3.19 -17.96 0.25
C THR A 167 3.63 -16.91 -0.76
N ARG A 168 3.88 -17.29 -2.03
CA ARG A 168 4.25 -16.33 -3.07
C ARG A 168 3.18 -15.27 -3.29
N TYR A 169 1.90 -15.65 -3.30
CA TYR A 169 0.81 -14.68 -3.43
C TYR A 169 0.75 -13.72 -2.24
N PHE A 170 0.86 -14.26 -1.02
CA PHE A 170 0.87 -13.47 0.20
C PHE A 170 1.96 -12.40 0.19
N PHE A 171 3.21 -12.77 -0.08
CA PHE A 171 4.35 -11.84 -0.06
C PHE A 171 4.46 -10.94 -1.29
N ARG A 172 4.02 -11.39 -2.47
CA ARG A 172 4.14 -10.61 -3.72
C ARG A 172 2.99 -9.63 -3.94
N SER A 173 1.83 -9.89 -3.33
CA SER A 173 0.65 -9.06 -3.56
C SER A 173 0.79 -7.70 -2.85
N ARG A 174 0.69 -6.62 -3.63
CA ARG A 174 0.85 -5.25 -3.15
C ARG A 174 -0.25 -4.81 -2.18
N GLN A 175 -1.41 -5.46 -2.24
CA GLN A 175 -2.57 -5.11 -1.41
C GLN A 175 -2.56 -5.83 -0.06
N PHE A 176 -2.26 -7.14 -0.02
CA PHE A 176 -2.46 -7.94 1.19
C PHE A 176 -1.49 -7.60 2.31
N MET A 177 -0.18 -7.60 2.01
CA MET A 177 0.83 -7.40 3.03
C MET A 177 0.69 -6.05 3.77
N PRO A 178 0.60 -4.91 3.06
CA PRO A 178 0.38 -3.63 3.72
C PRO A 178 -0.92 -3.58 4.52
N THR A 179 -2.01 -4.16 4.01
CA THR A 179 -3.28 -4.18 4.74
C THR A 179 -3.16 -4.96 6.05
N ILE A 180 -2.50 -6.13 6.05
CA ILE A 180 -2.33 -6.95 7.25
C ILE A 180 -1.43 -6.26 8.28
N ILE A 181 -0.30 -5.71 7.83
CA ILE A 181 0.62 -4.94 8.68
C ILE A 181 -0.11 -3.74 9.29
N LEU A 182 -0.87 -2.99 8.47
CA LEU A 182 -1.63 -1.83 8.94
C LEU A 182 -2.70 -2.24 9.96
N THR A 183 -3.47 -3.32 9.72
CA THR A 183 -4.47 -3.79 10.68
C THR A 183 -3.84 -4.34 11.96
N THR A 184 -2.63 -4.91 11.88
CA THR A 184 -1.88 -5.35 13.06
C THR A 184 -1.41 -4.15 13.87
N PHE A 185 -0.85 -3.13 13.22
CA PHE A 185 -0.40 -1.91 13.90
C PHE A 185 -1.57 -1.14 14.52
N PHE A 186 -2.68 -1.02 13.79
CA PHE A 186 -3.93 -0.46 14.32
C PHE A 186 -4.42 -1.25 15.52
N GLY A 187 -4.35 -2.58 15.44
CA GLY A 187 -4.74 -3.45 16.52
C GLY A 187 -3.89 -3.31 17.78
N MET A 188 -2.57 -3.23 17.59
CA MET A 188 -1.59 -2.96 18.65
C MET A 188 -1.84 -1.58 19.28
N ALA A 189 -2.11 -0.56 18.48
CA ALA A 189 -2.42 0.77 18.98
C ALA A 189 -3.71 0.77 19.83
N LEU A 190 -4.78 0.12 19.36
CA LEU A 190 -6.03 0.00 20.12
C LEU A 190 -5.81 -0.74 21.45
N ALA A 191 -5.11 -1.87 21.42
CA ALA A 191 -4.80 -2.64 22.62
C ALA A 191 -3.97 -1.85 23.63
N PHE A 192 -3.09 -0.96 23.16
CA PHE A 192 -2.25 -0.13 24.01
C PHE A 192 -2.99 1.06 24.61
N PHE A 193 -3.73 1.83 23.79
CA PHE A 193 -4.33 3.11 24.20
C PHE A 193 -5.67 2.97 24.95
N LEU A 194 -6.38 1.84 24.82
CA LEU A 194 -7.67 1.66 25.47
C LEU A 194 -7.50 1.54 27.00
N PRO A 195 -8.14 2.41 27.81
CA PRO A 195 -7.99 2.36 29.27
C PRO A 195 -8.67 1.15 29.92
N SER A 196 -9.72 0.64 29.28
CA SER A 196 -10.49 -0.50 29.78
C SER A 196 -10.01 -1.81 29.17
N LEU A 197 -9.65 -2.77 30.03
CA LEU A 197 -9.19 -4.09 29.62
C LEU A 197 -10.22 -4.78 28.72
N SER A 198 -11.50 -4.73 29.09
CA SER A 198 -12.57 -5.33 28.29
C SER A 198 -12.64 -4.77 26.87
N ALA A 199 -12.57 -3.45 26.70
CA ALA A 199 -12.54 -2.85 25.37
C ALA A 199 -11.29 -3.26 24.58
N ALA A 200 -10.13 -3.34 25.23
CA ALA A 200 -8.89 -3.82 24.61
C ALA A 200 -8.98 -5.30 24.18
N THR A 201 -9.68 -6.15 24.94
CA THR A 201 -9.93 -7.53 24.53
C THR A 201 -10.86 -7.63 23.33
N ILE A 202 -11.97 -6.88 23.35
CA ILE A 202 -12.98 -6.90 22.29
C ILE A 202 -12.38 -6.39 20.98
N SER A 203 -11.57 -5.33 21.04
CA SER A 203 -10.83 -4.85 19.88
C SER A 203 -9.86 -5.90 19.37
N GLY A 204 -9.09 -6.55 20.26
CA GLY A 204 -8.23 -7.71 19.98
C GLY A 204 -8.93 -8.79 19.16
N LEU A 205 -10.10 -9.24 19.63
CA LEU A 205 -10.93 -10.23 18.94
C LEU A 205 -11.39 -9.75 17.57
N PHE A 206 -11.82 -8.50 17.48
CA PHE A 206 -12.25 -7.89 16.22
C PHE A 206 -11.12 -7.86 15.20
N ILE A 207 -9.89 -7.54 15.60
CA ILE A 207 -8.71 -7.53 14.71
C ILE A 207 -8.42 -8.94 14.19
N VAL A 208 -8.41 -9.95 15.07
CA VAL A 208 -8.21 -11.36 14.66
C VAL A 208 -9.29 -11.79 13.68
N PHE A 209 -10.55 -11.41 13.91
CA PHE A 209 -11.64 -11.70 13.00
C PHE A 209 -11.46 -11.00 11.64
N ALA A 210 -11.08 -9.72 11.63
CA ALA A 210 -10.81 -8.97 10.41
C ALA A 210 -9.67 -9.60 9.58
N LEU A 211 -8.61 -10.07 10.23
CA LEU A 211 -7.51 -10.80 9.58
C LEU A 211 -8.00 -12.08 8.90
N ALA A 212 -8.95 -12.80 9.52
CA ALA A 212 -9.52 -14.00 8.92
C ALA A 212 -10.27 -13.69 7.61
N TYR A 213 -11.01 -12.58 7.59
CA TYR A 213 -11.68 -12.13 6.37
C TYR A 213 -10.69 -11.72 5.28
N GLN A 214 -9.59 -11.06 5.64
CA GLN A 214 -8.53 -10.66 4.71
C GLN A 214 -7.81 -11.86 4.06
N MET A 215 -7.79 -13.04 4.70
CA MET A 215 -7.19 -14.26 4.13
C MET A 215 -8.03 -14.88 3.00
N LYS A 216 -9.35 -14.65 2.97
CA LYS A 216 -10.28 -15.27 2.01
C LYS A 216 -9.82 -15.23 0.54
N PRO A 217 -9.47 -14.06 -0.05
CA PRO A 217 -9.11 -13.96 -1.47
C PRO A 217 -7.85 -14.76 -1.84
N ILE A 218 -6.96 -15.09 -0.89
CA ILE A 218 -5.77 -15.92 -1.15
C ILE A 218 -6.19 -17.31 -1.66
N PHE A 219 -7.27 -17.86 -1.12
CA PHE A 219 -7.75 -19.18 -1.51
C PHE A 219 -8.42 -19.18 -2.90
N SER A 220 -9.18 -18.13 -3.22
CA SER A 220 -9.93 -18.02 -4.48
C SER A 220 -9.11 -17.45 -5.63
N HIS A 221 -7.99 -16.77 -5.38
CA HIS A 221 -7.19 -16.16 -6.45
C HIS A 221 -6.72 -17.17 -7.52
N TYR A 222 -6.35 -18.38 -7.10
CA TYR A 222 -5.88 -19.44 -8.00
C TYR A 222 -6.96 -20.47 -8.37
N SER A 223 -8.21 -20.34 -7.90
CA SER A 223 -9.27 -21.25 -8.33
C SER A 223 -9.61 -21.05 -9.81
N ASN A 224 -9.49 -19.81 -10.31
CA ASN A 224 -9.89 -19.45 -11.68
C ASN A 224 -8.75 -19.59 -12.71
N HIS A 225 -7.52 -19.83 -12.25
CA HIS A 225 -6.36 -19.95 -13.14
C HIS A 225 -6.26 -21.37 -13.71
N LYS A 226 -6.37 -21.52 -15.03
CA LYS A 226 -6.37 -22.82 -15.74
C LYS A 226 -5.16 -23.71 -15.39
N MET A 227 -3.95 -23.13 -15.31
CA MET A 227 -2.74 -23.89 -14.93
C MET A 227 -2.81 -24.42 -13.50
N ALA A 228 -3.42 -23.67 -12.58
CA ALA A 228 -3.59 -24.11 -11.21
C ALA A 228 -4.64 -25.23 -11.11
N GLN A 229 -5.66 -25.24 -11.97
CA GLN A 229 -6.68 -26.30 -12.02
C GLN A 229 -6.10 -27.65 -12.47
N VAL A 230 -5.17 -27.66 -13.42
CA VAL A 230 -4.50 -28.90 -13.88
C VAL A 230 -3.73 -29.58 -12.73
N TYR A 231 -3.18 -28.79 -11.81
CA TYR A 231 -2.45 -29.31 -10.64
C TYR A 231 -3.38 -29.61 -9.44
N GLN A 232 -4.61 -29.07 -9.42
CA GLN A 232 -5.58 -29.26 -8.34
C GLN A 232 -6.20 -30.66 -8.39
N ARG A 233 -5.48 -31.66 -7.86
CA ARG A 233 -6.04 -33.01 -7.66
C ARG A 233 -6.55 -33.27 -6.23
N ASP A 234 -5.99 -32.58 -5.23
CA ASP A 234 -6.30 -32.81 -3.80
C ASP A 234 -6.84 -31.55 -3.09
N GLY A 235 -8.16 -31.32 -3.14
CA GLY A 235 -8.80 -30.19 -2.43
C GLY A 235 -8.52 -30.17 -0.92
N LYS A 236 -8.39 -31.35 -0.29
CA LYS A 236 -8.06 -31.48 1.15
C LYS A 236 -6.68 -30.90 1.47
N ARG A 237 -5.66 -31.18 0.64
CA ARG A 237 -4.29 -30.64 0.83
C ARG A 237 -4.26 -29.13 0.63
N LYS A 238 -5.01 -28.61 -0.34
CA LYS A 238 -5.19 -27.16 -0.55
C LYS A 238 -5.71 -26.47 0.72
N LEU A 239 -6.71 -27.05 1.38
CA LEU A 239 -7.23 -26.52 2.64
C LEU A 239 -6.19 -26.57 3.76
N THR A 240 -5.51 -27.70 3.94
CA THR A 240 -4.48 -27.86 4.98
C THR A 240 -3.34 -26.86 4.81
N ASP A 241 -2.84 -26.69 3.58
CA ASP A 241 -1.77 -25.73 3.29
C ASP A 241 -2.21 -24.27 3.48
N PHE A 242 -3.49 -23.98 3.22
CA PHE A 242 -4.07 -22.66 3.52
C PHE A 242 -4.19 -22.42 5.03
N GLN A 243 -4.61 -23.42 5.81
CA GLN A 243 -4.64 -23.32 7.27
C GLN A 243 -3.23 -23.17 7.85
N LEU A 244 -2.23 -23.86 7.29
CA LEU A 244 -0.84 -23.71 7.68
C LEU A 244 -0.35 -22.27 7.43
N LEU A 245 -0.69 -21.67 6.29
CA LEU A 245 -0.40 -20.27 6.01
C LEU A 245 -1.07 -19.34 7.03
N ALA A 246 -2.34 -19.59 7.35
CA ALA A 246 -3.05 -18.82 8.36
C ALA A 246 -2.37 -18.90 9.73
N VAL A 247 -1.91 -20.08 10.15
CA VAL A 247 -1.13 -20.25 11.39
C VAL A 247 0.15 -19.43 11.34
N ALA A 248 0.93 -19.55 10.26
CA ALA A 248 2.20 -18.85 10.10
C ALA A 248 2.04 -17.32 10.15
N VAL A 249 0.91 -16.79 9.67
CA VAL A 249 0.60 -15.34 9.70
C VAL A 249 0.00 -14.92 11.04
N PHE A 250 -0.90 -15.71 11.63
CA PHE A 250 -1.65 -15.32 12.82
C PHE A 250 -0.79 -15.39 14.08
N VAL A 251 0.10 -16.38 14.21
CA VAL A 251 0.97 -16.54 15.38
C VAL A 251 1.78 -15.27 15.71
N PRO A 252 2.54 -14.66 14.77
CA PRO A 252 3.30 -13.44 15.08
C PRO A 252 2.39 -12.25 15.38
N ILE A 253 1.23 -12.14 14.71
CA ILE A 253 0.28 -11.04 14.94
C ILE A 253 -0.33 -11.13 16.33
N VAL A 254 -0.80 -12.32 16.71
CA VAL A 254 -1.38 -12.56 18.03
C VAL A 254 -0.33 -12.31 19.10
N LEU A 255 0.90 -12.80 18.93
CA LEU A 255 2.00 -12.52 19.86
C LEU A 255 2.20 -11.02 20.07
N LEU A 256 2.24 -10.21 19.01
CA LEU A 256 2.36 -8.75 19.11
C LEU A 256 1.17 -8.11 19.84
N LEU A 257 -0.06 -8.57 19.60
CA LEU A 257 -1.26 -8.10 20.30
C LEU A 257 -1.21 -8.43 21.79
N LEU A 258 -0.78 -9.65 22.15
CA LEU A 258 -0.64 -10.06 23.55
C LEU A 258 0.45 -9.24 24.26
N LEU A 259 1.57 -9.00 23.59
CA LEU A 259 2.66 -8.18 24.13
C LEU A 259 2.22 -6.74 24.39
N SER A 260 1.38 -6.19 23.50
CA SER A 260 0.76 -4.87 23.68
C SER A 260 -0.20 -4.80 24.86
N LEU A 261 -1.04 -5.83 25.04
CA LEU A 261 -1.96 -5.92 26.18
C LEU A 261 -1.22 -6.00 27.52
N LEU A 262 -0.14 -6.78 27.58
CA LEU A 262 0.72 -6.88 28.76
C LEU A 262 1.42 -5.57 29.10
N ALA A 263 1.81 -4.79 28.08
CA ALA A 263 2.43 -3.48 28.29
C ALA A 263 1.45 -2.45 28.87
N SER A 264 0.18 -2.48 28.46
CA SER A 264 -0.84 -1.50 28.91
C SER A 264 -1.45 -1.83 30.28
N HIS A 265 -1.73 -3.11 30.56
CA HIS A 265 -2.46 -3.51 31.76
C HIS A 265 -1.65 -4.47 32.64
N ARG A 266 -1.51 -4.13 33.94
CA ARG A 266 -0.79 -4.95 34.94
C ARG A 266 -1.70 -5.75 35.89
N LYS A 267 -2.98 -5.92 35.54
CA LYS A 267 -3.97 -6.63 36.38
C LYS A 267 -3.94 -8.14 36.11
N VAL A 268 -4.27 -8.95 37.12
CA VAL A 268 -4.36 -10.42 37.00
C VAL A 268 -5.38 -10.87 35.95
N SER A 269 -6.43 -10.07 35.72
CA SER A 269 -7.46 -10.32 34.69
C SER A 269 -6.93 -10.33 33.25
N VAL A 270 -5.69 -9.89 33.01
CA VAL A 270 -5.05 -9.97 31.69
C VAL A 270 -4.77 -11.43 31.28
N LEU A 271 -4.61 -12.35 32.23
CA LEU A 271 -4.41 -13.76 31.89
C LEU A 271 -5.66 -14.35 31.19
N ILE A 272 -6.85 -13.95 31.65
CA ILE A 272 -8.12 -14.37 31.07
C ILE A 272 -8.26 -13.83 29.64
N SER A 273 -7.87 -12.59 29.40
CA SER A 273 -7.91 -12.00 28.05
C SER A 273 -6.96 -12.67 27.07
N ILE A 274 -5.75 -13.02 27.52
CA ILE A 274 -4.77 -13.75 26.73
C ILE A 274 -5.35 -15.11 26.31
N LEU A 275 -5.89 -15.87 27.26
CA LEU A 275 -6.51 -17.18 27.00
C LEU A 275 -7.67 -17.06 26.01
N LEU A 276 -8.51 -16.03 26.16
CA LEU A 276 -9.65 -15.78 25.28
C LEU A 276 -9.19 -15.50 23.84
N ILE A 277 -8.18 -14.64 23.66
CA ILE A 277 -7.66 -14.32 22.32
C ILE A 277 -7.02 -15.55 21.67
N ILE A 278 -6.24 -16.34 22.41
CA ILE A 278 -5.60 -17.57 21.88
C ILE A 278 -6.67 -18.63 21.52
N SER A 279 -7.68 -18.81 22.37
CA SER A 279 -8.77 -19.74 22.09
C SER A 279 -9.55 -19.31 20.85
N PHE A 280 -9.85 -18.02 20.73
CA PHE A 280 -10.57 -17.46 19.59
C PHE A 280 -9.79 -17.59 18.27
N THR A 281 -8.47 -17.37 18.29
CA THR A 281 -7.63 -17.53 17.08
C THR A 281 -7.60 -18.99 16.62
N TRP A 282 -7.52 -19.94 17.56
CA TRP A 282 -7.60 -21.37 17.25
C TRP A 282 -8.94 -21.74 16.60
N VAL A 283 -10.06 -21.29 17.18
CA VAL A 283 -11.40 -21.52 16.63
C VAL A 283 -11.52 -20.96 15.20
N ILE A 284 -10.96 -19.77 14.98
CA ILE A 284 -10.97 -19.15 13.65
C ILE A 284 -10.22 -20.00 12.62
N ILE A 285 -9.02 -20.48 12.96
CA ILE A 285 -8.17 -21.23 12.04
C ILE A 285 -8.78 -22.60 11.71
N CYS A 286 -9.24 -23.32 12.74
CA CYS A 286 -9.74 -24.68 12.57
C CYS A 286 -11.17 -24.74 12.00
N TRP A 287 -12.06 -23.82 12.40
CA TRP A 287 -13.49 -23.96 12.12
C TRP A 287 -14.04 -22.88 11.19
N TYR A 288 -13.64 -21.62 11.40
CA TYR A 288 -14.18 -20.50 10.62
C TYR A 288 -13.58 -20.42 9.21
N LEU A 289 -12.26 -20.50 9.07
CA LEU A 289 -11.59 -20.38 7.77
C LEU A 289 -12.07 -21.40 6.73
N PRO A 290 -12.22 -22.71 7.04
CA PRO A 290 -12.76 -23.67 6.07
C PRO A 290 -14.18 -23.38 5.62
N ARG A 291 -15.00 -22.77 6.48
CA ARG A 291 -16.38 -22.39 6.16
C ARG A 291 -16.43 -21.11 5.33
N LEU A 292 -15.63 -20.12 5.70
CA LEU A 292 -15.54 -18.82 5.02
C LEU A 292 -15.15 -18.99 3.54
N VAL A 293 -14.26 -19.95 3.29
CA VAL A 293 -13.74 -20.28 1.96
C VAL A 293 -14.70 -21.16 1.15
N GLY A 294 -15.73 -21.74 1.77
CA GLY A 294 -16.76 -22.52 1.09
C GLY A 294 -16.37 -23.98 0.77
N PHE A 295 -15.24 -24.48 1.29
CA PHE A 295 -14.73 -25.82 0.98
C PHE A 295 -15.70 -26.96 1.31
N LYS A 296 -16.55 -26.80 2.35
CA LYS A 296 -17.60 -27.77 2.69
C LYS A 296 -18.67 -27.95 1.60
N TYR A 297 -18.83 -26.97 0.70
CA TYR A 297 -19.81 -27.02 -0.38
C TYR A 297 -19.23 -27.58 -1.68
N GLU A 298 -17.90 -27.53 -1.87
CA GLU A 298 -17.22 -28.14 -3.02
C GLU A 298 -17.17 -29.67 -2.95
N ILE A 299 -17.09 -30.27 -1.74
CA ILE A 299 -17.05 -31.74 -1.58
C ILE A 299 -18.42 -32.39 -1.82
N LYS A 300 -19.51 -31.62 -1.81
CA LYS A 300 -20.89 -32.13 -2.01
C LYS A 300 -21.40 -32.01 -3.46
N LYS A 301 -20.62 -31.42 -4.37
CA LYS A 301 -20.89 -31.41 -5.82
C LYS A 301 -19.94 -32.38 -6.51
#